data_AF-A0A835GBY7-F1
#
_entry.id   AF-A0A835GBY7-F1
#
_cell.length_a   1.000
_cell.length_b   1.000
_cell.length_c   1.000
_cell.angle_alpha   90.00
_cell.angle_beta   90.00
_cell.angle_gamma   90.00
#
_symmetry.space_group_name_H-M   'P 1'
#
loop_
_entity.id
_entity.type
_entity.pdbx_description
1 polymer ?
#
loop_
_entity_poly.entity_id
_entity_poly.type
_entity_poly.pdbx_seq_one_letter_code
_entity_poly.pdbx_strand_id
1 'polypeptide(L)'
;MISKQEGPWAFGRTRMTLTFQKEVAERMAARILSDQRCRLSVMCQNWCNVNYKFDISGAAFLPKPDVDVGVVTLTPLKHPIIQLPFKMVEKVVRQIFSMRQKYSIRGAQTLFPEDVREEMALRMYKMADIDPVTRPYQIANMEFCRICHAYNEIIKEYPEFEHYDYRAQKVGKKVVEQEV
;
A
#
# COMPACT_ATOMS: atom_id res chain seq x y z
N MET A 1 6.60 -12.98 9.86
CA MET A 1 6.37 -11.61 9.30
C MET A 1 6.11 -10.64 10.45
N ILE A 2 6.48 -9.35 10.35
CA ILE A 2 6.25 -8.36 11.43
C ILE A 2 4.78 -8.26 11.87
N SER A 3 3.85 -8.38 10.91
CA SER A 3 2.40 -8.38 11.17
C SER A 3 1.91 -9.60 11.97
N LYS A 4 2.66 -10.70 11.95
CA LYS A 4 2.37 -11.95 12.68
C LYS A 4 3.29 -12.16 13.89
N GLN A 5 4.22 -11.23 14.15
CA GLN A 5 5.26 -11.35 15.18
C GLN A 5 6.08 -12.66 15.10
N GLU A 6 6.32 -13.19 13.89
CA GLU A 6 7.12 -14.41 13.71
C GLU A 6 8.58 -14.07 13.32
N GLY A 7 9.50 -15.01 13.49
CA GLY A 7 10.91 -14.86 13.11
C GLY A 7 11.64 -13.90 14.05
N PRO A 8 12.47 -12.95 13.56
CA PRO A 8 13.16 -11.99 14.42
C PRO A 8 12.23 -11.14 15.31
N TRP A 9 10.96 -10.99 14.91
CA TRP A 9 9.96 -10.23 15.66
C TRP A 9 9.25 -11.05 16.76
N ALA A 10 9.51 -12.36 16.85
CA ALA A 10 9.05 -13.17 17.97
C ALA A 10 9.72 -12.76 19.29
N PHE A 11 10.90 -12.15 19.20
CA PHE A 11 11.65 -11.59 20.34
C PHE A 11 11.24 -10.14 20.66
N GLY A 12 10.13 -9.66 20.09
CA GLY A 12 9.60 -8.31 20.30
C GLY A 12 10.00 -7.34 19.19
N ARG A 13 10.32 -6.10 19.57
CA ARG A 13 10.57 -4.99 18.62
C ARG A 13 12.01 -4.94 18.14
N THR A 14 12.47 -6.05 17.56
CA THR A 14 13.80 -6.17 16.99
C THR A 14 14.02 -5.13 15.90
N ARG A 15 15.00 -4.25 16.11
CA ARG A 15 15.41 -3.23 15.15
C ARG A 15 16.28 -3.86 14.05
N MET A 16 16.11 -3.40 12.82
CA MET A 16 16.93 -3.83 11.68
C MET A 16 17.56 -2.61 11.01
N THR A 17 18.84 -2.69 10.68
CA THR A 17 19.51 -1.73 9.78
C THR A 17 19.92 -2.51 8.55
N LEU A 18 19.37 -2.12 7.40
CA LEU A 18 19.47 -2.84 6.15
C LEU A 18 19.89 -1.90 5.03
N THR A 19 20.54 -2.46 4.03
CA THR A 19 20.90 -1.79 2.78
C THR A 19 19.92 -2.18 1.67
N PHE A 20 19.46 -1.21 0.90
CA PHE A 20 18.64 -1.42 -0.29
C PHE A 20 19.21 -0.61 -1.46
N GLN A 21 18.81 -0.91 -2.69
CA GLN A 21 19.00 0.04 -3.80
C GLN A 21 18.44 1.41 -3.40
N LYS A 22 19.15 2.49 -3.73
CA LYS A 22 18.84 3.85 -3.26
C LYS A 22 17.38 4.25 -3.44
N GLU A 23 16.80 4.03 -4.62
CA GLU A 23 15.40 4.36 -4.90
C GLU A 23 14.41 3.58 -4.00
N VAL A 24 14.71 2.32 -3.69
CA VAL A 24 13.87 1.51 -2.79
C VAL A 24 13.93 2.06 -1.37
N ALA A 25 15.13 2.38 -0.88
CA ALA A 25 15.32 3.00 0.43
C ALA A 25 14.58 4.34 0.54
N GLU A 26 14.66 5.19 -0.50
CA GLU A 26 13.97 6.47 -0.58
C GLU A 26 12.45 6.28 -0.53
N ARG A 27 11.92 5.33 -1.30
CA ARG A 27 10.49 4.97 -1.30
C ARG A 27 10.02 4.51 0.07
N MET A 28 10.79 3.70 0.79
CA MET A 28 10.41 3.24 2.13
C MET A 28 10.25 4.41 3.12
N ALA A 29 11.16 5.39 3.05
CA ALA A 29 11.18 6.56 3.92
C ALA A 29 10.35 7.77 3.39
N ALA A 30 9.76 7.65 2.20
CA ALA A 30 9.08 8.75 1.53
C ALA A 30 7.90 9.30 2.34
N ARG A 31 7.97 10.61 2.62
CA ARG A 31 6.92 11.35 3.34
C ARG A 31 5.70 11.60 2.48
N ILE A 32 4.60 12.01 3.11
CA ILE A 32 3.39 12.49 2.42
C ILE A 32 3.80 13.62 1.45
N LEU A 33 3.13 13.70 0.30
CA LEU A 33 3.41 14.63 -0.80
C LEU A 33 4.71 14.37 -1.58
N SER A 34 5.57 13.44 -1.14
CA SER A 34 6.78 13.08 -1.88
C SER A 34 6.46 12.36 -3.19
N ASP A 35 7.25 12.65 -4.22
CA ASP A 35 7.18 11.92 -5.49
C ASP A 35 7.46 10.43 -5.34
N GLN A 36 8.36 10.08 -4.42
CA GLN A 36 8.73 8.70 -4.10
C GLN A 36 7.68 7.99 -3.23
N ARG A 37 6.64 8.69 -2.74
CA ARG A 37 5.60 8.04 -1.94
C ARG A 37 4.82 7.04 -2.79
N CYS A 38 4.80 5.81 -2.33
CA CYS A 38 4.15 4.69 -2.99
C CYS A 38 3.57 3.70 -1.97
N ARG A 39 3.05 2.57 -2.46
CA ARG A 39 2.59 1.45 -1.64
C ARG A 39 3.61 1.04 -0.58
N LEU A 40 4.89 0.93 -0.97
CA LEU A 40 5.95 0.49 -0.06
C LEU A 40 6.12 1.45 1.12
N SER A 41 6.02 2.76 0.88
CA SER A 41 6.10 3.79 1.91
C SER A 41 5.04 3.56 2.98
N VAL A 42 3.78 3.43 2.56
CA VAL A 42 2.64 3.26 3.48
C VAL A 42 2.78 1.96 4.27
N MET A 43 3.13 0.86 3.59
CA MET A 43 3.30 -0.44 4.25
C MET A 43 4.45 -0.39 5.27
N CYS A 44 5.65 0.06 4.91
CA CYS A 44 6.76 0.13 5.86
C CYS A 44 6.45 1.04 7.06
N GLN A 45 5.89 2.22 6.80
CA GLN A 45 5.57 3.21 7.82
C GLN A 45 4.40 2.79 8.72
N ASN A 46 3.56 1.86 8.26
CA ASN A 46 2.46 1.33 9.08
C ASN A 46 2.97 0.51 10.26
N TRP A 47 3.98 -0.34 10.05
CA TRP A 47 4.51 -1.24 11.10
C TRP A 47 5.80 -0.74 11.74
N CYS A 48 6.55 0.16 11.08
CA CYS A 48 7.85 0.60 11.54
C CYS A 48 7.99 2.12 11.50
N ASN A 49 8.76 2.67 12.44
CA ASN A 49 9.46 3.91 12.22
C ASN A 49 10.62 3.65 11.23
N VAL A 50 10.55 4.28 10.05
CA VAL A 50 11.51 4.11 8.96
C VAL A 50 12.45 5.31 8.95
N ASN A 51 13.74 5.06 9.18
CA ASN A 51 14.75 6.12 9.23
C ASN A 51 15.81 5.88 8.15
N TYR A 52 15.82 6.73 7.12
CA TYR A 52 16.86 6.77 6.09
C TYR A 52 18.12 7.40 6.69
N LYS A 53 19.25 6.68 6.62
CA LYS A 53 20.50 7.10 7.29
C LYS A 53 21.41 7.87 6.34
N PHE A 54 21.94 7.19 5.34
CA PHE A 54 22.89 7.74 4.37
C PHE A 54 23.03 6.80 3.17
N ASP A 55 23.68 7.30 2.13
CA ASP A 55 23.97 6.59 0.90
C ASP A 55 25.38 6.01 0.96
N ILE A 56 25.55 4.81 0.41
CA ILE A 56 26.84 4.21 0.10
C ILE A 56 26.96 4.21 -1.41
N SER A 57 28.05 4.80 -1.93
CA SER A 57 28.30 4.79 -3.37
C SER A 57 28.41 3.36 -3.88
N GLY A 58 27.79 3.07 -5.03
CA GLY A 58 27.94 1.78 -5.70
C GLY A 58 29.40 1.41 -5.95
N ALA A 59 30.28 2.39 -6.14
CA ALA A 59 31.73 2.16 -6.33
C ALA A 59 32.41 1.50 -5.12
N ALA A 60 31.81 1.52 -3.92
CA ALA A 60 32.36 0.88 -2.73
C ALA A 60 32.09 -0.64 -2.66
N PHE A 61 31.34 -1.21 -3.61
CA PHE A 61 30.98 -2.63 -3.63
C PHE A 61 31.77 -3.41 -4.68
N LEU A 62 31.96 -4.72 -4.42
CA LEU A 62 32.57 -5.67 -5.35
C LEU A 62 31.69 -6.93 -5.47
N PRO A 63 31.13 -7.25 -6.66
CA PRO A 63 31.17 -6.46 -7.89
C PRO A 63 30.41 -5.13 -7.76
N LYS A 64 30.80 -4.14 -8.57
CA LYS A 64 30.16 -2.82 -8.57
C LYS A 64 28.72 -2.93 -9.10
N PRO A 65 27.68 -2.54 -8.34
CA PRO A 65 26.31 -2.43 -8.82
C PRO A 65 26.11 -1.18 -9.71
N ASP A 66 25.03 -1.18 -10.49
CA ASP A 66 24.66 -0.07 -11.38
C ASP A 66 24.09 1.15 -10.63
N VAL A 67 23.65 0.95 -9.38
CA VAL A 67 22.98 1.97 -8.57
C VAL A 67 23.62 2.08 -7.20
N ASP A 68 23.52 3.26 -6.61
CA ASP A 68 23.91 3.49 -5.21
C ASP A 68 23.00 2.72 -4.24
N VAL A 69 23.49 2.57 -3.02
CA VAL A 69 22.83 1.82 -1.95
C VAL A 69 22.42 2.76 -0.84
N GLY A 70 21.15 2.73 -0.45
CA GLY A 70 20.64 3.47 0.71
C GLY A 70 20.63 2.60 1.97
N VAL A 71 21.10 3.15 3.09
CA VAL A 71 21.03 2.51 4.42
C VAL A 71 19.77 2.97 5.15
N VAL A 72 18.93 2.03 5.57
CA VAL A 72 17.67 2.31 6.28
C VAL A 72 17.61 1.52 7.59
N THR A 73 17.25 2.21 8.67
CA THR A 73 16.90 1.57 9.94
C THR A 73 15.39 1.49 10.10
N LEU A 74 14.89 0.27 10.31
CA LEU A 74 13.51 -0.05 10.62
C LEU A 74 13.39 -0.36 12.12
N THR A 75 12.60 0.44 12.83
CA THR A 75 12.24 0.17 14.23
C THR A 75 10.76 -0.16 14.32
N PRO A 76 10.37 -1.40 14.66
CA PRO A 76 8.96 -1.76 14.83
C PRO A 76 8.23 -0.83 15.80
N LEU A 77 7.03 -0.39 15.42
CA LEU A 77 6.14 0.37 16.30
C LEU A 77 5.60 -0.54 17.42
N LYS A 78 5.12 0.07 18.51
CA LYS A 78 4.45 -0.69 19.58
C LYS A 78 3.14 -1.31 19.08
N HIS A 79 2.38 -0.51 18.33
CA HIS A 79 1.19 -0.93 17.60
C HIS A 79 1.30 -0.37 16.18
N PRO A 80 0.89 -1.14 15.15
CA PRO A 80 0.83 -0.57 13.81
C PRO A 80 -0.22 0.54 13.76
N ILE A 81 -0.05 1.48 12.82
CA ILE A 81 -0.98 2.60 12.64
C ILE A 81 -2.37 2.09 12.22
N ILE A 82 -2.40 1.09 11.35
CA ILE A 82 -3.56 0.38 10.84
C ILE A 82 -3.58 -1.00 11.49
N GLN A 83 -4.51 -1.20 12.43
CA GLN A 83 -4.65 -2.42 13.22
C GLN A 83 -5.64 -3.40 12.57
N LEU A 84 -5.39 -3.72 11.30
CA LEU A 84 -6.20 -4.65 10.51
C LEU A 84 -5.32 -5.75 9.88
N PRO A 85 -5.90 -6.87 9.43
CA PRO A 85 -5.14 -7.95 8.83
C PRO A 85 -4.26 -7.48 7.67
N PHE A 86 -3.01 -7.94 7.63
CA PHE A 86 -2.01 -7.51 6.64
C PHE A 86 -2.52 -7.59 5.20
N LYS A 87 -3.17 -8.71 4.82
CA LYS A 87 -3.69 -8.93 3.46
C LYS A 87 -4.73 -7.89 3.06
N MET A 88 -5.58 -7.47 4.00
CA MET A 88 -6.61 -6.46 3.76
C MET A 88 -5.98 -5.08 3.54
N VAL A 89 -5.07 -4.67 4.44
CA VAL A 89 -4.33 -3.41 4.31
C VAL A 89 -3.55 -3.38 2.99
N GLU A 90 -2.85 -4.47 2.68
CA GLU A 90 -2.11 -4.61 1.42
C GLU A 90 -3.05 -4.49 0.20
N LYS A 91 -4.22 -5.14 0.22
CA LYS A 91 -5.22 -5.07 -0.86
C LYS A 91 -5.66 -3.63 -1.07
N VAL A 92 -6.11 -2.94 -0.02
CA VAL A 92 -6.61 -1.56 -0.09
C VAL A 92 -5.53 -0.60 -0.59
N VAL A 93 -4.35 -0.61 0.03
CA VAL A 93 -3.24 0.28 -0.35
C VAL A 93 -2.78 0.01 -1.78
N ARG A 94 -2.71 -1.26 -2.20
CA ARG A 94 -2.36 -1.64 -3.57
C ARG A 94 -3.35 -1.09 -4.59
N GLN A 95 -4.65 -1.22 -4.35
CA GLN A 95 -5.65 -0.73 -5.30
C GLN A 95 -5.65 0.80 -5.38
N ILE A 96 -5.52 1.50 -4.24
CA ILE A 96 -5.44 2.96 -4.22
C ILE A 96 -4.20 3.49 -4.97
N PHE A 97 -3.03 2.86 -4.80
CA PHE A 97 -1.82 3.24 -5.53
C PHE A 97 -1.73 2.72 -6.97
N SER A 98 -2.69 1.93 -7.44
CA SER A 98 -2.67 1.37 -8.81
C SER A 98 -2.72 2.45 -9.90
N MET A 99 -3.34 3.60 -9.60
CA MET A 99 -3.46 4.74 -10.51
C MET A 99 -2.94 6.02 -9.85
N ARG A 100 -1.63 6.08 -9.61
CA ARG A 100 -0.97 7.19 -8.88
C ARG A 100 -1.31 8.60 -9.40
N GLN A 101 -1.49 8.75 -10.72
CA GLN A 101 -1.75 10.05 -11.36
C GLN A 101 -3.23 10.45 -11.38
N LYS A 102 -4.14 9.55 -10.98
CA LYS A 102 -5.58 9.83 -10.88
C LYS A 102 -5.97 10.07 -9.42
N TYR A 103 -7.19 10.55 -9.22
CA TYR A 103 -7.79 10.62 -7.89
C TYR A 103 -7.89 9.24 -7.25
N SER A 104 -7.63 9.15 -5.96
CA SER A 104 -7.48 7.88 -5.23
C SER A 104 -8.77 7.05 -5.26
N ILE A 105 -9.94 7.69 -5.38
CA ILE A 105 -11.21 6.98 -5.54
C ILE A 105 -11.23 6.07 -6.78
N ARG A 106 -10.53 6.43 -7.87
CA ARG A 106 -10.44 5.59 -9.07
C ARG A 106 -9.73 4.26 -8.82
N GLY A 107 -8.70 4.29 -7.98
CA GLY A 107 -8.06 3.07 -7.49
C GLY A 107 -8.94 2.32 -6.50
N ALA A 108 -9.66 3.02 -5.62
CA ALA A 108 -10.55 2.39 -4.66
C ALA A 108 -11.76 1.68 -5.30
N GLN A 109 -12.28 2.20 -6.41
CA GLN A 109 -13.37 1.59 -7.17
C GLN A 109 -13.03 0.15 -7.61
N THR A 110 -11.76 -0.21 -7.80
CA THR A 110 -11.38 -1.58 -8.18
C THR A 110 -11.40 -2.57 -7.01
N LEU A 111 -11.75 -2.12 -5.79
CA LEU A 111 -12.00 -3.00 -4.64
C LEU A 111 -13.40 -3.64 -4.68
N PHE A 112 -14.29 -3.14 -5.52
CA PHE A 112 -15.71 -3.50 -5.54
C PHE A 112 -16.15 -3.97 -6.94
N PRO A 113 -17.20 -4.81 -7.03
CA PRO A 113 -17.81 -5.22 -8.30
C PRO A 113 -18.26 -4.05 -9.18
N GLU A 114 -18.25 -4.24 -10.50
CA GLU A 114 -18.45 -3.16 -11.48
C GLU A 114 -19.78 -2.43 -11.35
N ASP A 115 -20.82 -3.15 -10.96
CA ASP A 115 -22.20 -2.69 -10.77
C ASP A 115 -22.38 -1.76 -9.56
N VAL A 116 -21.60 -1.94 -8.50
CA VAL A 116 -21.72 -1.16 -7.24
C VAL A 116 -20.50 -0.31 -6.91
N ARG A 117 -19.43 -0.37 -7.72
CA ARG A 117 -18.14 0.23 -7.36
C ARG A 117 -18.17 1.73 -7.08
N GLU A 118 -19.02 2.48 -7.79
CA GLU A 118 -19.06 3.93 -7.65
C GLU A 118 -19.69 4.32 -6.31
N GLU A 119 -20.83 3.69 -6.00
CA GLU A 119 -21.54 3.88 -4.73
C GLU A 119 -20.69 3.40 -3.54
N MET A 120 -20.15 2.18 -3.60
CA MET A 120 -19.38 1.61 -2.49
C MET A 120 -18.07 2.36 -2.24
N ALA A 121 -17.37 2.79 -3.30
CA ALA A 121 -16.16 3.60 -3.12
C ALA A 121 -16.48 4.97 -2.52
N LEU A 122 -17.57 5.63 -2.95
CA LEU A 122 -17.99 6.91 -2.38
C LEU A 122 -18.42 6.75 -0.91
N ARG A 123 -19.17 5.70 -0.60
CA ARG A 123 -19.55 5.33 0.78
C ARG A 123 -18.31 5.13 1.65
N MET A 124 -17.33 4.37 1.16
CA MET A 124 -16.06 4.13 1.87
C MET A 124 -15.32 5.44 2.17
N TYR A 125 -15.22 6.36 1.20
CA TYR A 125 -14.55 7.65 1.39
C TYR A 125 -15.31 8.58 2.35
N LYS A 126 -16.65 8.59 2.28
CA LYS A 126 -17.51 9.34 3.20
C LYS A 126 -17.36 8.83 4.64
N MET A 127 -17.33 7.51 4.84
CA MET A 127 -17.09 6.90 6.15
C MET A 127 -15.69 7.20 6.68
N ALA A 128 -14.70 7.25 5.78
CA ALA A 128 -13.32 7.54 6.14
C ALA A 128 -13.03 9.05 6.34
N ASP A 129 -13.98 9.94 6.05
CA ASP A 129 -13.80 11.39 6.07
C ASP A 129 -12.57 11.84 5.26
N ILE A 130 -12.57 11.50 3.97
CA ILE A 130 -11.49 11.83 3.01
C ILE A 130 -12.12 12.30 1.71
N ASP A 131 -11.58 13.37 1.14
CA ASP A 131 -12.01 13.88 -0.15
C ASP A 131 -11.68 12.86 -1.28
N PRO A 132 -12.69 12.39 -2.04
CA PRO A 132 -12.51 11.51 -3.20
C PRO A 132 -11.50 11.99 -4.25
N VAL A 133 -11.28 13.31 -4.37
CA VAL A 133 -10.33 13.88 -5.34
C VAL A 133 -8.88 13.95 -4.82
N THR A 134 -8.64 13.50 -3.59
CA THR A 134 -7.28 13.37 -3.04
C THR A 134 -6.47 12.39 -3.89
N ARG A 135 -5.20 12.71 -4.18
CA ARG A 135 -4.32 11.77 -4.90
C ARG A 135 -3.66 10.79 -3.94
N PRO A 136 -3.32 9.55 -4.35
CA PRO A 136 -2.79 8.52 -3.45
C PRO A 136 -1.59 8.94 -2.59
N TYR A 137 -0.66 9.72 -3.14
CA TYR A 137 0.53 10.19 -2.44
C TYR A 137 0.27 11.34 -1.46
N GLN A 138 -0.94 11.91 -1.45
CA GLN A 138 -1.36 12.92 -0.49
C GLN A 138 -1.99 12.31 0.77
N ILE A 139 -2.39 11.03 0.71
CA ILE A 139 -3.06 10.32 1.81
C ILE A 139 -2.02 9.91 2.88
N ALA A 140 -2.25 10.34 4.12
CA ALA A 140 -1.48 10.00 5.30
C ALA A 140 -1.77 8.57 5.79
N ASN A 141 -0.87 7.99 6.58
CA ASN A 141 -1.08 6.65 7.13
C ASN A 141 -2.29 6.57 8.07
N MET A 142 -2.59 7.64 8.81
CA MET A 142 -3.80 7.74 9.64
C MET A 142 -5.08 7.77 8.80
N GLU A 143 -5.02 8.38 7.61
CA GLU A 143 -6.15 8.41 6.67
C GLU A 143 -6.34 7.05 6.01
N PHE A 144 -5.25 6.39 5.60
CA PHE A 144 -5.30 4.98 5.19
C PHE A 144 -5.87 4.07 6.27
N CYS A 145 -5.63 4.35 7.56
CA CYS A 145 -6.28 3.63 8.66
C CYS A 145 -7.80 3.75 8.58
N ARG A 146 -8.33 4.98 8.46
CA ARG A 146 -9.78 5.21 8.32
C ARG A 146 -10.35 4.56 7.06
N ILE A 147 -9.65 4.61 5.92
CA ILE A 147 -10.06 3.92 4.69
C ILE A 147 -10.14 2.41 4.91
N CYS A 148 -9.12 1.80 5.50
CA CYS A 148 -9.10 0.36 5.72
C CYS A 148 -10.20 -0.08 6.69
N HIS A 149 -10.48 0.71 7.73
CA HIS A 149 -11.60 0.44 8.63
C HIS A 149 -12.95 0.59 7.92
N ALA A 150 -13.14 1.63 7.10
CA ALA A 150 -14.35 1.78 6.31
C ALA A 150 -14.56 0.60 5.34
N TYR A 151 -13.49 0.14 4.67
CA TYR A 151 -13.54 -1.06 3.83
C TYR A 151 -13.90 -2.31 4.63
N ASN A 152 -13.34 -2.48 5.82
CA ASN A 152 -13.63 -3.60 6.71
C ASN A 152 -15.11 -3.61 7.15
N GLU A 153 -15.70 -2.45 7.46
CA GLU A 153 -17.14 -2.39 7.77
C GLU A 153 -18.01 -2.75 6.57
N ILE A 154 -17.64 -2.31 5.36
CA ILE A 154 -18.34 -2.71 4.14
C ILE A 154 -18.22 -4.22 3.90
N ILE A 155 -17.05 -4.83 4.13
CA ILE A 155 -16.88 -6.29 4.02
C ILE A 155 -17.76 -7.04 5.02
N LYS A 156 -17.94 -6.53 6.25
CA LYS A 156 -18.82 -7.19 7.23
C LYS A 156 -20.27 -7.24 6.75
N GLU A 157 -20.72 -6.20 6.04
CA GLU A 157 -22.05 -6.14 5.43
C GLU A 157 -22.13 -6.99 4.15
N TYR A 158 -21.06 -7.00 3.34
CA TYR A 158 -20.96 -7.69 2.05
C TYR A 158 -19.68 -8.56 1.98
N PRO A 159 -19.68 -9.74 2.62
CA PRO A 159 -18.48 -10.60 2.72
C PRO A 159 -17.89 -11.01 1.35
N GLU A 160 -18.74 -11.09 0.31
CA GLU A 160 -18.35 -11.43 -1.05
C GLU A 160 -17.32 -10.46 -1.66
N PHE A 161 -17.26 -9.21 -1.20
CA PHE A 161 -16.30 -8.22 -1.70
C PHE A 161 -14.86 -8.48 -1.23
N GLU A 162 -14.66 -9.26 -0.17
CA GLU A 162 -13.32 -9.57 0.34
C GLU A 162 -12.49 -10.32 -0.71
N HIS A 163 -13.12 -11.23 -1.46
CA HIS A 163 -12.47 -12.06 -2.47
C HIS A 163 -12.57 -11.51 -3.89
N TYR A 164 -13.27 -10.39 -4.08
CA TYR A 164 -13.35 -9.74 -5.39
C TYR A 164 -11.96 -9.34 -5.90
N ASP A 165 -11.65 -9.76 -7.13
CA ASP A 165 -10.46 -9.38 -7.88
C ASP A 165 -10.83 -8.83 -9.26
N TYR A 166 -10.76 -7.50 -9.39
CA TYR A 166 -10.98 -6.76 -10.63
C TYR A 166 -10.13 -7.27 -11.82
N ARG A 167 -8.95 -7.87 -11.58
CA ARG A 167 -8.09 -8.37 -12.67
C ARG A 167 -8.48 -9.75 -13.16
N ALA A 168 -9.17 -10.56 -12.35
CA ALA A 168 -9.52 -11.93 -12.70
C ALA A 168 -10.54 -12.00 -13.87
N GLN A 169 -11.40 -11.00 -14.03
CA GLN A 169 -12.45 -10.99 -15.06
C GLN A 169 -11.97 -10.67 -16.49
N LYS A 170 -10.76 -10.11 -16.68
CA LYS A 170 -10.30 -9.71 -18.03
C LYS A 170 -9.84 -10.86 -18.93
N VAL A 171 -9.85 -12.10 -18.44
CA VAL A 171 -9.44 -13.30 -19.22
C VAL A 171 -10.58 -13.82 -20.14
N GLY A 172 -11.81 -13.29 -20.02
CA GLY A 172 -13.01 -13.88 -20.63
C GLY A 172 -13.76 -13.09 -21.70
N LYS A 173 -13.21 -12.03 -22.30
CA LYS A 173 -13.82 -11.36 -23.47
C LYS A 173 -12.97 -11.59 -24.71
N LYS A 174 -13.02 -12.81 -25.26
CA LYS A 174 -12.74 -13.01 -26.69
C LYS A 174 -13.96 -12.49 -27.46
N VAL A 175 -13.66 -11.58 -28.37
CA VAL A 175 -14.57 -10.97 -29.34
C VAL A 175 -15.28 -12.09 -30.10
N VAL A 176 -16.60 -12.16 -30.01
CA VAL A 176 -17.40 -12.81 -31.05
C VAL A 176 -17.64 -11.71 -32.08
N GLU A 177 -16.76 -11.68 -33.07
CA GLU A 177 -16.98 -10.93 -34.30
C GLU A 177 -18.23 -11.50 -34.96
N GLN A 178 -19.18 -10.61 -35.23
CA GLN A 178 -20.31 -10.85 -36.09
C GLN A 178 -19.78 -11.04 -37.51
N GLU A 179 -20.03 -12.20 -38.12
CA GLU A 179 -20.09 -12.30 -39.57
C GLU A 179 -21.52 -12.66 -39.98
N VAL A 180 -21.98 -11.88 -40.95
CA VAL A 180 -23.28 -11.89 -41.64
C VAL A 180 -23.26 -12.95 -42.72
#